data_AF-A0A521CJY8-F1
#
_entry.id   AF-A0A521CJY8-F1
#
_cell.length_a   1.000
_cell.length_b   1.000
_cell.length_c   1.000
_cell.angle_alpha   90.00
_cell.angle_beta   90.00
_cell.angle_gamma   90.00
#
_symmetry.space_group_name_H-M   'P 1'
#
loop_
_entity.id
_entity.type
_entity.pdbx_description
1 polymer ?
#
loop_
_entity_poly.entity_id
_entity_poly.type
_entity_poly.pdbx_seq_one_letter_code
_entity_poly.pdbx_strand_id
1 'polypeptide(L)' 'MEQLTQNEFINLNELIHTEALAIRKCGWYERQCESEGMKRWFQEAAEIHRSHLQGLMEQLRHHSGRKKNDSKIKH' A
#
# COMPACT_ATOMS: atom_id res chain seq x y z
N MET A 1 20.69 8.46 -7.87
CA MET A 1 19.35 7.84 -7.72
C MET A 1 19.40 6.58 -8.54
N GLU A 2 19.28 5.42 -7.89
CA GLU A 2 19.17 4.15 -8.61
C GLU A 2 17.76 4.03 -9.17
N GLN A 3 17.66 3.95 -10.49
CA GLN A 3 16.41 3.63 -11.17
C GLN A 3 16.15 2.14 -10.97
N LEU A 4 14.89 1.78 -10.69
CA LEU A 4 14.48 0.38 -10.70
C LEU A 4 14.69 -0.18 -12.10
N THR A 5 15.20 -1.41 -12.18
CA THR A 5 15.11 -2.20 -13.39
C THR A 5 13.64 -2.46 -13.76
N GLN A 6 13.38 -2.81 -15.02
CA GLN A 6 12.03 -3.14 -15.47
C GLN A 6 11.39 -4.27 -14.65
N ASN A 7 12.17 -5.29 -14.29
CA ASN A 7 11.67 -6.41 -13.47
C ASN A 7 11.34 -5.97 -12.04
N GLU A 8 12.19 -5.15 -11.42
CA GLU A 8 11.91 -4.64 -10.07
C GLU A 8 10.68 -3.72 -10.04
N PHE A 9 10.46 -2.94 -11.10
CA PHE A 9 9.24 -2.14 -11.25
C PHE A 9 7.98 -3.00 -11.40
N ILE A 10 8.05 -4.09 -12.18
CA ILE A 10 6.94 -5.04 -12.32
C ILE A 10 6.65 -5.69 -10.96
N ASN A 11 7.66 -6.22 -10.29
CA ASN A 11 7.51 -6.85 -8.98
C ASN A 11 6.93 -5.88 -7.94
N LEU A 12 7.38 -4.63 -7.92
CA LEU A 12 6.87 -3.61 -7.01
C LEU A 12 5.38 -3.32 -7.27
N ASN A 13 4.96 -3.25 -8.53
CA ASN A 13 3.55 -3.09 -8.87
C ASN A 13 2.71 -4.32 -8.47
N GLU A 14 3.22 -5.53 -8.66
CA GLU A 14 2.53 -6.75 -8.23
C GLU A 14 2.32 -6.79 -6.71
N LEU A 15 3.34 -6.39 -5.94
CA LEU A 15 3.24 -6.26 -4.48
C LEU A 15 2.18 -5.22 -4.09
N ILE A 16 2.16 -4.05 -4.74
CA ILE A 16 1.15 -3.00 -4.52
C ILE A 16 -0.27 -3.55 -4.77
N HIS A 17 -0.48 -4.26 -5.87
CA HIS A 17 -1.79 -4.85 -6.18
C HIS A 17 -2.19 -5.92 -5.17
N THR A 18 -1.22 -6.71 -4.70
CA THR A 18 -1.43 -7.77 -3.72
C THR A 18 -1.86 -7.20 -2.37
N GLU A 19 -1.17 -6.17 -1.87
CA GLU A 19 -1.54 -5.49 -0.63
C GLU A 19 -2.92 -4.81 -0.75
N ALA A 20 -3.21 -4.15 -1.87
CA ALA A 20 -4.52 -3.57 -2.12
C ALA A 20 -5.65 -4.62 -2.14
N LEU A 21 -5.39 -5.81 -2.70
CA LEU A 21 -6.33 -6.92 -2.68
C LEU A 21 -6.53 -7.47 -1.27
N ALA A 22 -5.46 -7.61 -0.48
CA ALA A 22 -5.52 -8.08 0.89
C ALA A 22 -6.39 -7.16 1.77
N ILE A 23 -6.20 -5.84 1.70
CA ILE A 23 -7.03 -4.85 2.41
C ILE A 23 -8.52 -5.03 2.07
N ARG A 24 -8.86 -5.17 0.78
CA ARG A 24 -10.24 -5.38 0.35
C ARG A 24 -10.82 -6.69 0.90
N LYS A 25 -10.03 -7.77 0.91
CA LYS A 25 -10.44 -9.07 1.45
C LYS A 25 -10.67 -8.98 2.96
N CYS A 26 -9.77 -8.37 3.72
CA CYS A 26 -9.95 -8.14 5.15
C CYS A 26 -11.27 -7.41 5.43
N GLY A 27 -11.55 -6.30 4.72
CA GLY A 27 -12.81 -5.59 4.87
C GLY A 27 -14.04 -6.39 4.44
N TRP A 28 -13.91 -7.29 3.47
CA TRP A 28 -15.01 -8.21 3.09
C TRP A 28 -15.28 -9.23 4.20
N TYR A 29 -14.24 -9.89 4.72
CA TYR A 29 -14.39 -10.87 5.81
C TYR A 29 -14.87 -10.23 7.11
N GLU A 30 -14.39 -9.04 7.45
CA GLU A 30 -14.88 -8.25 8.59
C GLU A 30 -16.41 -8.08 8.55
N ARG A 31 -16.96 -7.73 7.38
CA ARG A 31 -18.42 -7.55 7.20
C ARG A 31 -19.22 -8.86 7.25
N GLN A 32 -18.58 -9.99 6.97
CA GLN A 32 -19.23 -11.30 6.94
C GLN A 32 -19.18 -12.02 8.30
N CYS A 33 -18.29 -11.59 9.20
CA CYS A 33 -18.17 -12.21 10.52
C CYS A 33 -19.12 -11.59 11.54
N GLU A 34 -19.77 -12.43 12.35
CA GLU A 34 -20.61 -12.00 13.47
C GLU A 34 -19.78 -11.75 14.75
N SER A 35 -18.66 -12.47 14.90
CA SER A 35 -17.77 -12.35 16.07
C SER A 35 -17.02 -11.02 16.08
N GLU A 36 -17.27 -10.22 17.12
CA GLU A 36 -16.55 -8.96 17.37
C GLU A 36 -15.03 -9.16 17.51
N GLY A 37 -14.59 -10.31 18.04
CA GLY A 37 -13.16 -10.64 18.10
C GLY A 37 -12.55 -10.84 16.72
N MET A 38 -13.26 -11.55 15.83
CA MET A 38 -12.80 -11.76 14.44
C MET A 38 -12.84 -10.45 13.64
N LYS A 39 -13.84 -9.59 13.86
CA LYS A 39 -13.89 -8.26 13.23
C LYS A 39 -12.65 -7.43 13.57
N ARG A 40 -12.28 -7.35 14.85
CA ARG A 40 -11.06 -6.65 15.28
C ARG A 40 -9.82 -7.23 14.63
N TRP A 41 -9.72 -8.55 14.54
CA TRP A 41 -8.59 -9.21 13.90
C TRP A 41 -8.47 -8.82 12.41
N PHE A 42 -9.59 -8.77 11.67
CA PHE A 42 -9.56 -8.31 10.27
C PHE A 42 -9.25 -6.82 10.14
N GLN A 43 -9.70 -5.99 11.08
CA GLN A 43 -9.37 -4.56 11.12
C GLN A 43 -7.85 -4.35 11.33
N GLU A 44 -7.27 -5.06 12.31
CA GLU A 44 -5.83 -5.03 12.59
C GLU A 44 -5.02 -5.54 11.39
N ALA A 45 -5.43 -6.65 10.78
CA ALA A 45 -4.79 -7.18 9.58
C ALA A 45 -4.86 -6.18 8.41
N ALA A 46 -6.01 -5.54 8.20
CA ALA A 46 -6.16 -4.51 7.17
C ALA A 46 -5.21 -3.32 7.38
N GLU A 47 -4.98 -2.93 8.64
CA GLU A 47 -4.07 -1.83 8.98
C GLU A 47 -2.61 -2.18 8.70
N ILE A 48 -2.20 -3.41 8.98
CA ILE A 48 -0.87 -3.91 8.62
C ILE A 48 -0.66 -3.84 7.11
N HIS A 49 -1.63 -4.34 6.32
CA HIS A 49 -1.56 -4.27 4.86
C HIS A 49 -1.55 -2.83 4.32
N ARG A 50 -2.27 -1.88 4.96
CA ARG A 50 -2.20 -0.45 4.61
C ARG A 50 -0.81 0.13 4.85
N SER A 51 -0.18 -0.21 5.98
CA SER A 51 1.17 0.22 6.30
C SER A 51 2.18 -0.31 5.27
N HIS A 52 2.09 -1.59 4.89
CA HIS A 52 2.92 -2.15 3.83
C HIS A 52 2.70 -1.45 2.49
N LEU A 53 1.45 -1.24 2.08
CA LEU A 53 1.10 -0.53 0.85
C LEU A 53 1.71 0.89 0.83
N GLN A 54 1.63 1.62 1.94
CA GLN A 54 2.26 2.94 2.05
C GLN A 54 3.77 2.87 1.82
N GLY A 55 4.45 1.91 2.44
CA GLY A 55 5.89 1.69 2.25
C GLY A 55 6.25 1.40 0.78
N LEU A 56 5.49 0.53 0.11
CA LEU A 56 5.70 0.22 -1.32
C LEU A 56 5.48 1.45 -2.21
N MET A 57 4.45 2.26 -1.92
CA MET A 57 4.21 3.52 -2.63
C MET A 57 5.34 4.55 -2.41
N GLU A 58 5.93 4.58 -1.22
CA GLU A 58 7.09 5.43 -0.93
C GLU A 58 8.33 4.99 -1.70
N GLN A 59 8.59 3.69 -1.81
CA GLN A 59 9.65 3.14 -2.65
C GLN A 59 9.41 3.52 -4.12
N LEU A 60 8.19 3.32 -4.63
CA LEU A 60 7.83 3.70 -6.00
C LEU A 60 8.05 5.20 -6.27
N ARG A 61 7.72 6.07 -5.31
CA ARG A 61 7.98 7.52 -5.39
C ARG A 61 9.47 7.85 -5.41
N HIS A 62 10.27 7.19 -4.57
CA HIS A 62 11.72 7.38 -4.52
C HIS A 62 12.38 6.99 -5.85
N HIS A 63 11.96 5.88 -6.46
CA HIS A 63 12.57 5.39 -7.69
C HIS A 63 12.02 6.03 -8.97
N SER A 64 10.77 6.51 -8.98
CA SER A 64 10.17 7.21 -10.13
C SER A 64 10.69 8.64 -10.35
N GLY A 65 11.59 9.13 -9.50
CA GLY A 65 12.20 10.45 -9.65
C GLY A 65 11.23 11.63 -9.49
N ARG A 66 9.98 11.39 -9.04
CA ARG A 66 9.05 12.45 -8.60
C ARG A 66 9.56 13.06 -7.29
N LYS A 67 10.63 13.84 -7.37
CA LYS A 67 10.95 14.86 -6.37
C LYS A 67 9.72 15.76 -6.24
N LYS A 68 9.27 15.97 -5.01
CA LYS A 68 8.32 17.02 -4.61
C LYS A 68 8.61 18.30 -5.38
N ASN A 69 7.80 18.58 -6.40
CA ASN A 69 7.68 19.92 -6.99
C ASN A 69 6.56 20.72 -6.30
N ASP A 70 6.12 20.30 -5.11
CA ASP A 70 5.12 21.02 -4.30
C ASP A 70 5.71 22.16 -3.44
N SER A 71 6.96 22.57 -3.69
CA SER A 71 7.60 23.69 -2.98
C SER A 71 7.71 24.99 -3.78
N LYS A 72 6.83 25.22 -4.78
CA LYS A 72 6.67 26.53 -5.41
C LYS A 72 5.21 26.90 -5.67
N ILE A 73 4.42 27.02 -4.61
CA ILE A 73 3.40 28.08 -4.57
C ILE A 73 4.01 29.18 -3.72
N LYS A 74 4.68 30.13 -4.38
CA LYS A 74 5.15 31.37 -3.74
C LYS A 74 3.94 32.31 -3.62
N HIS A 75 3.74 32.82 -2.42
CA HIS A 75 2.97 34.04 -2.13
C HIS A 75 3.53 35.24 -2.89
#